data_AF-A0A8T5J8P6-F1
#
_entry.id   AF-A0A8T5J8P6-F1
#
_cell.length_a   1.000
_cell.length_b   1.000
_cell.length_c   1.000
_cell.angle_alpha   90.00
_cell.angle_beta   90.00
_cell.angle_gamma   90.00
#
_symmetry.space_group_name_H-M   'P 1'
#
loop_
_entity.id
_entity.type
_entity.pdbx_description
1 polymer ?
#
loop_
_entity_poly.entity_id
_entity_poly.type
_entity_poly.pdbx_seq_one_letter_code
_entity_poly.pdbx_strand_id
1 'polypeptide(L)'
;MTNIERQILQIIATDRIDKPISSMSGKLKRAKPKLAQAVELSGGSFEGSRAYARVEESDVMKARGMRNGIDAFSSEHPRYGAILNGYIEEERARTETHLYFGMQEGSRLTSNDYMGVMTNLGLSEGVAEGLYPELMNISYKLARKRDEGERSILIGN
;
A
#
# COMPACT_ATOMS: atom_id res chain seq x y z
N MET A 1 22.26 1.40 8.47
CA MET A 1 20.92 0.92 8.07
C MET A 1 20.79 1.16 6.58
N THR A 2 20.48 0.13 5.82
CA THR A 2 20.20 0.26 4.38
C THR A 2 19.05 1.24 4.19
N ASN A 3 19.16 2.14 3.21
CA ASN A 3 18.17 3.20 2.95
C ASN A 3 16.75 2.59 2.78
N ILE A 4 16.68 1.42 2.15
CA ILE A 4 15.46 0.64 1.89
C ILE A 4 14.74 0.23 3.19
N GLU A 5 15.46 -0.29 4.19
CA GLU A 5 14.82 -0.70 5.46
C GLU A 5 14.15 0.48 6.15
N ARG A 6 14.80 1.65 6.13
CA ARG A 6 14.24 2.88 6.69
C ARG A 6 12.97 3.31 5.95
N GLN A 7 12.95 3.21 4.62
CA GLN A 7 11.77 3.53 3.81
C GLN A 7 10.61 2.58 4.10
N ILE A 8 10.86 1.27 4.23
CA ILE A 8 9.84 0.29 4.59
C ILE A 8 9.27 0.56 5.99
N LEU A 9 10.13 0.85 6.97
CA LEU A 9 9.69 1.21 8.32
C LEU A 9 8.84 2.49 8.32
N GLN A 10 9.15 3.47 7.47
CA GLN A 10 8.31 4.65 7.28
C GLN A 10 6.94 4.30 6.71
N ILE A 11 6.84 3.37 5.75
CA ILE A 11 5.56 2.90 5.23
C ILE A 11 4.74 2.23 6.33
N ILE A 12 5.36 1.33 7.12
CA ILE A 12 4.70 0.63 8.23
C ILE A 12 4.21 1.64 9.29
N ALA A 13 5.05 2.60 9.68
CA ALA A 13 4.70 3.65 10.62
C ALA A 13 3.53 4.51 10.08
N THR A 14 3.59 4.90 8.81
CA THR A 14 2.52 5.64 8.13
C THR A 14 1.21 4.83 8.10
N ASP A 15 1.27 3.52 7.87
CA ASP A 15 0.08 2.64 7.91
C ASP A 15 -0.55 2.55 9.30
N ARG A 16 0.28 2.55 10.34
CA ARG A 16 -0.18 2.51 11.72
C ARG A 16 -0.77 3.84 12.20
N ILE A 17 -0.28 4.98 11.70
CA ILE A 17 -0.80 6.33 12.04
C ILE A 17 -2.09 6.68 11.28
N ASP A 18 -2.25 6.23 10.03
CA ASP A 18 -3.44 6.55 9.21
C ASP A 18 -4.74 5.97 9.76
N LYS A 19 -4.68 4.88 10.51
CA LYS A 19 -5.87 4.24 11.12
C LYS A 19 -6.48 5.05 12.28
N PRO A 20 -5.70 5.49 13.29
CA PRO A 20 -6.25 6.26 14.41
C PRO A 20 -6.68 7.68 14.03
N ILE A 21 -6.05 8.32 13.05
CA ILE A 21 -6.27 9.75 12.77
C ILE A 21 -7.03 9.95 11.46
N SER A 22 -8.37 9.84 11.53
CA SER A 22 -9.25 10.10 10.39
C SER A 22 -9.13 11.53 9.84
N SER A 23 -8.87 12.52 10.71
CA SER A 23 -8.71 13.94 10.34
C SER A 23 -7.44 14.25 9.53
N MET A 24 -6.39 13.42 9.66
CA MET A 24 -5.16 13.51 8.86
C MET A 24 -5.08 12.46 7.76
N SER A 25 -6.07 11.56 7.69
CA SER A 25 -6.10 10.44 6.75
C SER A 25 -5.97 10.90 5.30
N GLY A 26 -6.49 12.08 4.92
CA GLY A 26 -6.31 12.62 3.57
C GLY A 26 -4.85 12.92 3.19
N LYS A 27 -4.02 13.39 4.13
CA LYS A 27 -2.58 13.61 3.88
C LYS A 27 -1.83 12.27 3.85
N LEU A 28 -2.13 11.39 4.80
CA LEU A 28 -1.50 10.08 4.94
C LEU A 28 -1.83 9.15 3.76
N LYS A 29 -3.09 9.08 3.33
CA LYS A 29 -3.53 8.32 2.14
C LYS A 29 -2.85 8.77 0.86
N ARG A 30 -2.48 10.05 0.74
CA ARG A 30 -1.72 10.57 -0.42
C ARG A 30 -0.22 10.33 -0.31
N ALA A 31 0.32 10.25 0.91
CA ALA A 31 1.73 9.99 1.15
C ALA A 31 2.08 8.50 0.96
N LYS A 32 1.21 7.58 1.38
CA LYS A 32 1.44 6.13 1.32
C LYS A 32 1.83 5.61 -0.08
N PRO A 33 1.10 5.91 -1.17
CA PRO A 33 1.48 5.45 -2.51
C PRO A 33 2.83 6.03 -2.96
N LYS A 34 3.10 7.30 -2.64
CA LYS A 34 4.39 7.94 -2.99
C LYS A 34 5.56 7.30 -2.26
N LEU A 35 5.40 6.99 -0.97
CA LEU A 35 6.40 6.29 -0.19
C LEU A 35 6.62 4.87 -0.72
N ALA A 36 5.54 4.17 -1.05
CA ALA A 36 5.60 2.81 -1.59
C ALA A 36 6.24 2.75 -2.98
N GLN A 37 5.96 3.70 -3.87
CA GLN A 37 6.60 3.83 -5.18
C GLN A 37 8.09 4.17 -5.10
N ALA A 38 8.51 4.89 -4.04
CA ALA A 38 9.91 5.26 -3.84
C ALA A 38 10.78 4.11 -3.30
N VAL A 39 10.17 2.98 -2.92
CA VAL A 39 10.91 1.79 -2.47
C VAL A 39 11.36 0.99 -3.69
N GLU A 40 12.63 1.16 -4.05
CA GLU A 40 13.27 0.37 -5.10
C GLU A 40 13.77 -0.97 -4.52
N LEU A 41 13.05 -2.06 -4.80
CA LEU A 41 13.47 -3.41 -4.40
C LEU A 41 14.32 -4.06 -5.48
N SER A 42 15.58 -4.35 -5.17
CA SER A 42 16.44 -5.14 -6.07
C SER A 42 15.98 -6.61 -6.06
N GLY A 43 15.48 -7.09 -7.20
CA GLY A 43 14.97 -8.46 -7.32
C GLY A 43 13.56 -8.69 -6.76
N GLY A 44 12.76 -7.62 -6.59
CA GLY A 44 11.35 -7.73 -6.21
C GLY A 44 11.09 -8.12 -4.76
N SER A 45 12.13 -8.26 -3.93
CA SER A 45 11.98 -8.53 -2.50
C SER A 45 13.12 -7.91 -1.69
N PHE A 46 12.88 -7.72 -0.40
CA PHE A 46 13.85 -7.24 0.56
C PHE A 46 13.60 -7.88 1.92
N GLU A 47 14.66 -8.43 2.51
CA GLU A 47 14.69 -8.88 3.89
C GLU A 47 15.70 -8.05 4.68
N GLY A 48 15.19 -7.25 5.61
CA GLY A 48 16.00 -6.48 6.54
C GLY A 48 16.04 -7.10 7.93
N SER A 49 16.71 -6.40 8.84
CA SER A 49 16.83 -6.81 10.24
C SER A 49 15.50 -6.73 11.00
N ARG A 50 14.67 -5.72 10.69
CA ARG A 50 13.41 -5.44 11.39
C ARG A 50 12.17 -5.55 10.51
N ALA A 51 12.33 -5.40 9.19
CA ALA A 51 11.22 -5.34 8.26
C ALA A 51 11.54 -6.11 6.97
N TYR A 52 10.50 -6.53 6.28
CA TYR A 52 10.57 -7.17 4.97
C TYR A 52 9.57 -6.51 4.01
N ALA A 53 9.84 -6.63 2.72
CA ALA A 53 8.93 -6.23 1.67
C ALA A 53 9.11 -7.09 0.42
N ARG A 54 8.05 -7.24 -0.38
CA ARG A 54 8.08 -7.91 -1.68
C ARG A 54 7.09 -7.26 -2.63
N VAL A 55 7.44 -7.18 -3.89
CA VAL A 55 6.57 -6.69 -4.96
C VAL A 55 6.00 -7.90 -5.68
N GLU A 56 4.67 -7.95 -5.78
CA GLU A 56 3.98 -8.93 -6.61
C GLU A 56 3.16 -8.22 -7.67
N GLU A 57 3.18 -8.78 -8.87
CA GLU A 57 2.27 -8.39 -9.94
C GLU A 57 1.10 -9.36 -9.94
N SER A 58 -0.11 -8.82 -9.86
CA SER A 58 -1.34 -9.60 -9.94
C SER A 58 -2.17 -9.15 -11.12
N ASP A 59 -2.47 -10.09 -12.02
CA ASP A 59 -3.48 -9.88 -13.04
C ASP A 59 -4.86 -10.02 -12.39
N VAL A 60 -5.46 -8.89 -12.01
CA VAL A 60 -6.80 -8.89 -11.44
C VAL A 60 -7.81 -8.98 -12.57
N MET A 61 -8.19 -10.20 -12.96
CA MET A 61 -9.33 -10.40 -13.88
C MET A 61 -10.64 -9.94 -13.22
N LYS A 62 -11.04 -8.69 -13.44
CA LYS A 62 -12.43 -8.26 -13.19
C LYS A 62 -13.27 -8.43 -14.45
N ALA A 63 -13.99 -9.55 -14.52
CA ALA A 63 -15.39 -9.63 -14.99
C ALA A 63 -15.77 -11.11 -15.22
N ARG A 64 -16.45 -11.73 -14.26
CA ARG A 64 -17.29 -12.90 -14.55
C ARG A 64 -18.75 -12.46 -14.55
N GLY A 65 -19.27 -12.20 -15.75
CA GLY A 65 -20.70 -11.94 -15.92
C GLY A 65 -21.18 -11.79 -17.36
N MET A 66 -20.44 -11.10 -18.24
CA MET A 66 -21.01 -10.64 -19.52
C MET A 66 -20.38 -11.19 -20.81
N ARG A 67 -19.54 -12.23 -20.75
CA ARG A 67 -18.82 -12.72 -21.95
C ARG A 67 -19.75 -13.10 -23.10
N ASN A 68 -20.82 -13.85 -22.81
CA ASN A 68 -21.81 -14.22 -23.82
C ASN A 68 -22.54 -13.01 -24.43
N GLY A 69 -22.77 -11.95 -23.64
CA GLY A 69 -23.38 -10.71 -24.13
C GLY A 69 -22.42 -9.87 -24.99
N ILE A 70 -21.13 -9.86 -24.65
CA ILE A 70 -20.08 -9.22 -25.45
C ILE A 70 -19.88 -9.97 -26.77
N ASP A 71 -19.92 -11.30 -26.75
CA ASP A 71 -19.78 -12.14 -27.95
C ASP A 71 -21.00 -11.98 -28.88
N ALA A 72 -22.22 -11.96 -28.32
CA ALA A 72 -23.45 -11.68 -29.07
C ALA A 72 -23.44 -10.26 -29.67
N PHE A 73 -23.10 -9.24 -28.88
CA PHE A 73 -22.99 -7.86 -29.33
C PHE A 73 -21.92 -7.70 -30.41
N SER A 74 -20.78 -8.38 -30.27
CA SER A 74 -19.70 -8.33 -31.27
C SER A 74 -20.08 -9.03 -32.57
N SER A 75 -20.95 -10.05 -32.50
CA SER A 75 -21.48 -10.73 -33.68
C SER A 75 -22.52 -9.88 -34.41
N GLU A 76 -23.41 -9.19 -33.67
CA GLU A 76 -24.43 -8.30 -34.24
C GLU A 76 -23.86 -6.97 -34.74
N HIS A 77 -22.78 -6.48 -34.12
CA HIS A 77 -22.16 -5.20 -34.44
C HIS A 77 -20.63 -5.31 -34.58
N PRO A 78 -20.09 -5.93 -35.65
CA PRO A 78 -18.67 -6.29 -35.76
C PRO A 78 -17.69 -5.13 -35.58
N ARG A 79 -18.01 -3.96 -36.15
CA ARG A 79 -17.14 -2.77 -36.06
C ARG A 79 -17.07 -2.21 -34.64
N TYR A 80 -18.18 -2.19 -33.90
CA TYR A 80 -18.23 -1.67 -32.53
C TYR A 80 -17.82 -2.72 -31.51
N GLY A 81 -18.07 -4.01 -31.79
CA GLY A 81 -17.55 -5.14 -31.03
C GLY A 81 -16.03 -5.20 -31.01
N ALA A 82 -15.36 -4.94 -32.14
CA ALA A 82 -13.90 -4.86 -32.20
C ALA A 82 -13.33 -3.74 -31.31
N ILE A 83 -13.97 -2.56 -31.31
CA ILE A 83 -13.57 -1.43 -30.46
C ILE A 83 -13.80 -1.76 -28.98
N LEU A 84 -14.97 -2.34 -28.66
CA LEU A 84 -15.31 -2.76 -27.30
C LEU A 84 -14.34 -3.84 -26.77
N ASN A 85 -14.00 -4.83 -27.61
CA ASN A 85 -13.00 -5.82 -27.27
C ASN A 85 -11.62 -5.19 -27.07
N GLY A 86 -11.25 -4.20 -27.89
CA GLY A 86 -10.02 -3.43 -27.68
C GLY A 86 -9.96 -2.75 -26.32
N TYR A 87 -11.04 -2.08 -25.89
CA TYR A 87 -11.12 -1.47 -24.54
C TYR A 87 -11.13 -2.52 -23.42
N ILE A 88 -11.77 -3.68 -23.63
CA ILE A 88 -11.78 -4.77 -22.65
C ILE A 88 -10.39 -5.41 -22.53
N GLU A 89 -9.68 -5.57 -23.64
CA GLU A 89 -8.30 -6.07 -23.67
C GLU A 89 -7.33 -5.07 -23.03
N GLU A 90 -7.52 -3.78 -23.27
CA GLU A 90 -6.77 -2.69 -22.63
C GLU A 90 -7.02 -2.64 -21.10
N GLU A 91 -8.28 -2.82 -20.66
CA GLU A 91 -8.63 -2.94 -19.23
C GLU A 91 -8.09 -4.24 -18.61
N ARG A 92 -8.07 -5.37 -19.34
CA ARG A 92 -7.45 -6.63 -18.89
C ARG A 92 -5.93 -6.53 -18.80
N ALA A 93 -5.32 -5.67 -19.60
CA ALA A 93 -3.88 -5.42 -19.59
C ALA A 93 -3.42 -4.50 -18.44
N ARG A 94 -4.34 -3.97 -17.62
CA ARG A 94 -3.96 -3.31 -16.36
C ARG A 94 -3.53 -4.37 -15.34
N THR A 95 -2.27 -4.77 -15.42
CA THR A 95 -1.59 -5.56 -14.40
C THR A 95 -1.43 -4.70 -13.15
N GLU A 96 -1.97 -5.16 -12.01
CA GLU A 96 -1.83 -4.43 -10.75
C GLU A 96 -0.51 -4.83 -10.08
N THR A 97 0.36 -3.86 -9.80
CA THR A 97 1.59 -4.08 -9.04
C THR A 97 1.36 -3.71 -7.57
N HIS A 98 1.57 -4.65 -6.66
CA HIS A 98 1.37 -4.50 -5.22
C HIS A 98 2.70 -4.61 -4.47
N LEU A 99 2.95 -3.68 -3.54
CA LEU A 99 4.00 -3.78 -2.54
C LEU A 99 3.43 -4.42 -1.27
N TYR A 100 3.87 -5.64 -0.97
CA TYR A 100 3.63 -6.32 0.29
C TYR A 100 4.75 -5.98 1.28
N PHE A 101 4.41 -5.76 2.55
CA PHE A 101 5.37 -5.37 3.58
C PHE A 101 4.93 -5.78 4.98
N GLY A 102 5.91 -5.96 5.86
CA GLY A 102 5.68 -6.34 7.25
C GLY A 102 6.91 -6.16 8.15
N MET A 103 6.72 -6.48 9.43
CA MET A 103 7.78 -6.50 10.44
C MET A 103 8.25 -7.94 10.63
N GLN A 104 9.56 -8.12 10.82
CA GLN A 104 10.11 -9.41 11.26
C GLN A 104 9.55 -9.80 12.63
N GLU A 105 9.47 -11.09 12.91
CA GLU A 105 8.99 -11.59 14.19
C GLU A 105 9.80 -10.99 15.36
N GLY A 106 9.10 -10.56 16.41
CA GLY A 106 9.71 -9.91 17.58
C GLY A 106 10.20 -8.47 17.37
N SER A 107 10.22 -7.97 16.13
CA SER A 107 10.65 -6.60 15.83
C SER A 107 9.55 -5.57 16.09
N ARG A 108 9.96 -4.34 16.45
CA ARG A 108 9.05 -3.23 16.74
C ARG A 108 9.55 -1.94 16.11
N LEU A 109 8.61 -1.08 15.75
CA LEU A 109 8.90 0.31 15.43
C LEU A 109 9.34 1.05 16.70
N THR A 110 10.33 1.92 16.54
CA THR A 110 10.85 2.77 17.59
C THR A 110 10.11 4.12 17.61
N SER A 111 10.25 4.86 18.71
CA SER A 111 9.72 6.24 18.78
C SER A 111 10.20 7.09 17.61
N ASN A 112 11.48 6.98 17.24
CA ASN A 112 12.07 7.76 16.15
C ASN A 112 11.44 7.46 14.80
N ASP A 113 10.99 6.22 14.57
CA ASP A 113 10.33 5.84 13.32
C ASP A 113 8.97 6.57 13.19
N TYR A 114 8.19 6.64 14.28
CA TYR A 114 6.92 7.39 14.31
C TYR A 114 7.13 8.90 14.23
N MET A 115 8.09 9.41 15.00
CA MET A 115 8.42 10.84 15.01
C MET A 115 8.83 11.32 13.62
N GLY A 116 9.67 10.55 12.91
CA GLY A 116 10.09 10.87 11.54
C GLY A 116 8.93 10.94 10.56
N VAL A 117 7.92 10.08 10.70
CA VAL A 117 6.71 10.16 9.85
C VAL A 117 5.89 11.39 10.18
N MET A 118 5.68 11.68 11.47
CA MET A 118 4.88 12.83 11.91
C MET A 118 5.51 14.17 11.49
N THR A 119 6.83 14.33 11.63
CA THR A 119 7.52 15.53 11.18
C THR A 119 7.49 15.68 9.66
N ASN A 120 7.65 14.58 8.90
CA ASN A 120 7.49 14.58 7.44
C ASN A 120 6.08 14.99 6.98
N LEU A 121 5.06 14.82 7.83
CA LEU A 121 3.68 15.28 7.57
C LEU A 121 3.46 16.77 7.90
N GLY A 122 4.50 17.45 8.37
CA GLY A 122 4.50 18.87 8.72
C GLY A 122 4.10 19.17 10.16
N LEU A 123 4.12 18.17 11.06
CA LEU A 123 3.98 18.42 12.50
C LEU A 123 5.30 18.95 13.05
N SER A 124 5.23 19.93 13.95
CA SER A 124 6.41 20.31 14.74
C SER A 124 6.77 19.17 15.70
N GLU A 125 8.05 19.13 16.11
CA GLU A 125 8.53 18.09 17.03
C GLU A 125 7.71 18.05 18.33
N GLY A 126 7.43 19.21 18.95
CA GLY A 126 6.63 19.25 20.18
C GLY A 126 5.19 18.74 20.01
N VAL A 127 4.56 18.95 18.86
CA VAL A 127 3.21 18.40 18.59
C VAL A 127 3.29 16.90 18.34
N ALA A 128 4.30 16.44 17.60
CA ALA A 128 4.53 15.02 17.35
C ALA A 128 4.82 14.25 18.66
N GLU A 129 5.62 14.82 19.57
CA GLU A 129 5.88 14.24 20.89
C GLU A 129 4.62 14.15 21.75
N GLY A 130 3.77 15.18 21.71
CA GLY A 130 2.49 15.16 22.43
C GLY A 130 1.50 14.12 21.91
N LEU A 131 1.47 13.87 20.59
CA LEU A 131 0.58 12.89 19.97
C LEU A 131 1.09 11.44 20.05
N TYR A 132 2.40 11.26 20.20
CA TYR A 132 3.04 9.94 20.18
C TYR A 132 2.44 8.93 21.18
N PRO A 133 2.24 9.26 22.48
CA PRO A 133 1.70 8.31 23.45
C PRO A 133 0.30 7.80 23.09
N GLU A 134 -0.58 8.68 22.59
CA GLU A 134 -1.94 8.32 22.18
C GLU A 134 -1.93 7.44 20.94
N LEU A 135 -1.13 7.81 19.94
CA LEU A 135 -0.93 7.05 18.72
C LEU A 135 -0.43 5.64 19.01
N MET A 136 0.55 5.51 19.91
CA MET A 136 1.06 4.20 20.33
C MET A 136 -0.01 3.37 21.02
N ASN A 137 -0.77 3.97 21.95
CA ASN A 137 -1.85 3.27 22.63
C ASN A 137 -2.89 2.72 21.66
N ILE A 138 -3.28 3.49 20.65
CA ILE A 138 -4.24 3.04 19.64
C ILE A 138 -3.60 2.00 18.71
N SER A 139 -2.37 2.24 18.26
CA SER A 139 -1.62 1.32 17.40
C SER A 139 -1.47 -0.06 18.07
N TYR A 140 -1.11 -0.12 19.36
CA TYR A 140 -1.00 -1.38 20.11
C TYR A 140 -2.34 -2.10 20.28
N LYS A 141 -3.42 -1.36 20.52
CA LYS A 141 -4.77 -1.93 20.61
C LYS A 141 -5.24 -2.49 19.26
N LEU A 142 -4.91 -1.83 18.16
CA LEU A 142 -5.25 -2.29 16.80
C LEU A 142 -4.39 -3.48 16.37
N ALA A 143 -3.10 -3.45 16.69
CA ALA A 143 -2.15 -4.54 16.48
C ALA A 143 -2.57 -5.82 17.21
N ARG A 144 -2.96 -5.74 18.49
CA ARG A 144 -3.41 -6.93 19.26
C ARG A 144 -4.71 -7.54 18.73
N LYS A 145 -5.55 -6.76 18.03
CA LYS A 145 -6.86 -7.21 17.54
C LYS A 145 -6.80 -7.83 16.14
N ARG A 146 -5.70 -7.64 15.42
CA ARG A 146 -5.48 -8.14 14.07
C ARG A 146 -4.11 -8.76 14.10
N ASP A 147 -4.01 -10.09 14.11
CA ASP A 147 -2.73 -10.78 13.89
C ASP A 147 -1.94 -9.98 12.86
N GLU A 148 -0.78 -9.42 13.26
CA GLU A 148 -0.01 -8.43 12.49
C GLU A 148 0.62 -9.11 11.26
N GLY A 149 -0.23 -9.58 10.35
CA GLY A 149 0.17 -10.17 9.09
C GLY A 149 0.67 -9.13 8.10
N GLU A 150 1.24 -9.64 7.02
CA GLU A 150 1.66 -8.91 5.84
C GLU A 150 0.55 -7.99 5.33
N ARG A 151 0.93 -6.77 4.90
CA ARG A 151 0.02 -5.77 4.33
C ARG A 151 0.46 -5.42 2.93
N SER A 152 -0.49 -5.03 2.08
CA SER A 152 -0.20 -4.59 0.71
C SER A 152 -0.67 -3.17 0.42
N ILE A 153 0.04 -2.49 -0.48
CA ILE A 153 -0.32 -1.21 -1.10
C ILE A 153 -0.12 -1.34 -2.62
N LEU A 154 -1.11 -0.92 -3.41
CA LEU A 154 -0.98 -0.80 -4.87
C LEU A 154 0.03 0.30 -5.22
N ILE A 155 1.04 -0.03 -6.02
CA ILE A 155 2.12 0.88 -6.44
C ILE A 155 2.19 1.11 -7.95
N GLY A 156 1.54 0.26 -8.76
CA GLY A 156 1.53 0.34 -10.23
C GLY A 156 0.15 0.57 -10.82
N ASN A 157 0.11 1.34 -11.91
CA ASN A 157 -0.97 1.47 -12.90
C ASN A 157 -0.37 1.96 -14.22
#